data_AF-A0A3A4ZKA2-F1
#
_entry.id   AF-A0A3A4ZKA2-F1
#
_cell.length_a   1.000
_cell.length_b   1.000
_cell.length_c   1.000
_cell.angle_alpha   90.00
_cell.angle_beta   90.00
_cell.angle_gamma   90.00
#
_symmetry.space_group_name_H-M   'P 1'
#
loop_
_entity.id
_entity.type
_entity.pdbx_description
1 polymer ?
#
loop_
_entity_poly.entity_id
_entity_poly.type
_entity_poly.pdbx_seq_one_letter_code
_entity_poly.pdbx_strand_id
1 'polypeptide(L)'
;GSPPLRVTGRLAQSFKAIVTSDKEVVVGSNLTIAQYQHFGTKPYVIRPRSKQALAFFTVKGRTIRKIVNHPGIPARPLLPSKTLASKLAQETLDAYAQREIDILNKEK
;
A
#
# COMPACT_ATOMS: atom_id res chain seq x y z
N GLY A 1 0.24 7.53 -6.23
CA GLY A 1 1.18 6.83 -5.32
C GLY A 1 2.21 6.08 -6.12
N SER A 2 3.37 5.77 -5.54
CA SER A 2 4.38 4.93 -6.20
C SER A 2 3.82 3.51 -6.43
N PRO A 3 4.23 2.82 -7.50
CA PRO A 3 3.70 1.48 -7.78
C PRO A 3 4.06 0.51 -6.63
N PRO A 4 3.12 -0.36 -6.22
CA PRO A 4 3.38 -1.38 -5.21
C PRO A 4 4.49 -2.33 -5.66
N LEU A 5 5.11 -3.03 -4.71
CA LEU A 5 6.10 -4.07 -5.03
C LEU A 5 5.53 -5.11 -6.02
N ARG A 6 6.14 -5.24 -7.20
CA ARG A 6 5.67 -6.13 -8.29
C ARG A 6 6.45 -7.44 -8.41
N VAL A 7 7.05 -7.95 -7.33
CA VAL A 7 7.81 -9.21 -7.38
C VAL A 7 6.88 -10.38 -7.70
N THR A 8 5.78 -10.52 -6.95
CA THR A 8 4.76 -11.56 -7.19
C THR A 8 3.41 -10.99 -7.62
N GLY A 9 3.24 -9.66 -7.59
CA GLY A 9 1.95 -8.98 -7.86
C GLY A 9 0.88 -9.14 -6.77
N ARG A 10 1.04 -10.07 -5.84
CA ARG A 10 0.06 -10.39 -4.77
C ARG A 10 -0.36 -9.18 -3.94
N LEU A 11 0.58 -8.28 -3.62
CA LEU A 11 0.25 -7.06 -2.87
C LEU A 11 -0.67 -6.13 -3.68
N ALA A 12 -0.37 -5.91 -4.96
CA ALA A 12 -1.17 -5.06 -5.83
C ALA A 12 -2.60 -5.59 -5.97
N GLN A 13 -2.76 -6.91 -6.09
CA GLN A 13 -4.06 -7.58 -6.24
C GLN A 13 -4.87 -7.66 -4.93
N SER A 14 -4.27 -7.36 -3.78
CA SER A 14 -4.92 -7.53 -2.48
C SER A 14 -5.79 -6.35 -2.04
N PHE A 15 -5.74 -5.23 -2.77
CA PHE A 15 -6.51 -4.04 -2.44
C PHE A 15 -8.00 -4.27 -2.71
N LYS A 16 -8.82 -3.96 -1.70
CA LYS A 16 -10.28 -4.04 -1.77
C LYS A 16 -10.87 -2.70 -1.35
N ALA A 17 -11.94 -2.31 -2.02
CA ALA A 17 -12.81 -1.21 -1.60
C ALA A 17 -14.07 -1.82 -0.98
N ILE A 18 -14.42 -1.36 0.21
CA ILE A 18 -15.63 -1.76 0.93
C ILE A 18 -16.44 -0.50 1.16
N VAL A 19 -17.69 -0.51 0.71
CA VAL A 19 -18.64 0.57 1.01
C VAL A 19 -19.21 0.28 2.40
N THR A 20 -18.95 1.16 3.36
CA THR A 20 -19.38 1.02 4.75
C THR A 20 -20.72 1.71 4.99
N SER A 21 -20.95 2.84 4.32
CA SER A 21 -22.22 3.57 4.33
C SER A 21 -22.39 4.36 3.03
N ASP A 22 -23.54 5.00 2.84
CA ASP A 22 -23.83 5.86 1.68
C ASP A 22 -22.81 6.98 1.46
N LYS A 23 -22.02 7.33 2.50
CA LYS A 23 -21.02 8.41 2.47
C LYS A 23 -19.60 7.96 2.80
N GLU A 24 -19.39 6.66 3.03
CA GLU A 24 -18.09 6.15 3.48
C GLU A 24 -17.65 4.92 2.70
N VAL A 25 -16.48 5.02 2.07
CA VAL A 25 -15.81 3.92 1.40
C VAL A 25 -14.43 3.74 2.03
N VAL A 26 -14.15 2.52 2.48
CA VAL A 26 -12.86 2.12 3.05
C VAL A 26 -12.08 1.33 2.00
N VAL A 27 -10.87 1.78 1.68
CA VAL A 27 -9.96 1.11 0.75
C VAL A 27 -8.71 0.66 1.48
N GLY A 28 -8.34 -0.62 1.34
CA GLY A 28 -7.17 -1.16 2.01
C GLY A 28 -6.79 -2.57 1.58
N SER A 29 -5.77 -3.12 2.24
CA SER A 29 -5.30 -4.49 2.07
C SER A 29 -5.27 -5.17 3.44
N ASN A 30 -5.59 -6.46 3.48
CA ASN A 30 -5.50 -7.29 4.68
C ASN A 30 -4.09 -7.90 4.88
N LEU A 31 -3.14 -7.64 3.98
CA LEU A 31 -1.80 -8.20 4.08
C LEU A 31 -0.92 -7.34 4.99
N THR A 32 -0.26 -7.96 5.96
CA THR A 32 0.69 -7.29 6.88
C THR A 32 1.85 -6.61 6.14
N ILE A 33 2.28 -7.17 4.99
CA ILE A 33 3.31 -6.58 4.14
C ILE A 33 2.93 -5.20 3.60
N ALA A 34 1.63 -4.89 3.47
CA ALA A 34 1.16 -3.61 2.96
C ALA A 34 1.59 -2.45 3.87
N GLN A 35 1.53 -2.65 5.20
CA GLN A 35 1.95 -1.64 6.17
C GLN A 35 3.46 -1.36 6.07
N TYR A 36 4.29 -2.41 6.06
CA TYR A 36 5.73 -2.28 5.94
C TYR A 36 6.16 -1.64 4.61
N GLN A 37 5.41 -1.89 3.53
CA GLN A 37 5.67 -1.25 2.24
C GLN A 37 5.21 0.20 2.23
N HIS A 38 4.06 0.52 2.82
CA HIS A 38 3.53 1.87 2.86
C HIS A 38 4.47 2.84 3.61
N PHE A 39 4.87 2.45 4.82
CA PHE A 39 5.68 3.31 5.69
C PHE A 39 7.18 3.08 5.56
N GLY A 40 7.60 1.93 5.03
CA GLY A 40 8.98 1.48 5.12
C GLY A 40 9.37 1.03 6.53
N THR A 41 10.61 0.58 6.67
CA THR A 41 11.21 0.22 7.96
C THR A 41 12.64 0.78 8.05
N LYS A 42 13.05 1.13 9.28
CA LYS A 42 14.43 1.50 9.59
C LYS A 42 15.35 0.27 9.44
N PRO A 43 16.68 0.43 9.28
CA PRO A 43 17.62 -0.68 9.33
C PRO A 43 17.42 -1.53 10.59
N TYR A 44 17.49 -2.86 10.44
CA TYR A 44 17.25 -3.79 11.55
C TYR A 44 18.09 -5.05 11.42
N VAL A 45 18.25 -5.74 12.54
CA VAL A 45 19.06 -6.96 12.64
C VAL A 45 18.14 -8.17 12.73
N ILE A 46 18.37 -9.16 11.86
CA ILE A 46 17.64 -10.44 11.87
C ILE A 46 18.49 -11.46 12.61
N ARG A 47 17.90 -12.08 13.62
CA ARG A 47 18.53 -13.12 14.45
C ARG A 47 17.71 -14.41 14.39
N PRO A 48 18.36 -15.58 14.39
CA PRO A 48 17.64 -16.85 14.48
C PRO A 48 16.99 -16.97 15.86
N ARG A 49 15.73 -17.41 15.90
CA ARG A 49 14.96 -17.50 17.15
C ARG A 49 15.30 -18.76 17.96
N SER A 50 15.44 -19.91 17.30
CA SER A 50 15.65 -21.22 17.95
C SER A 50 16.82 -22.03 17.36
N LYS A 51 17.37 -21.62 16.22
CA LYS A 51 18.49 -22.29 15.53
C LYS A 51 19.78 -21.51 15.74
N GLN A 52 20.92 -22.16 15.49
CA GLN A 52 22.24 -21.54 15.65
C GLN A 52 22.56 -20.51 14.56
N ALA A 53 21.97 -20.65 13.37
CA ALA A 53 22.21 -19.75 12.25
C ALA A 53 21.00 -19.68 11.30
N LEU A 54 20.94 -18.61 10.51
CA LEU A 54 20.02 -18.41 9.40
C LEU A 54 20.67 -18.96 8.13
N ALA A 55 19.88 -19.65 7.31
CA ALA A 55 20.28 -20.10 5.98
C ALA A 55 19.32 -19.52 4.94
N PHE A 56 19.84 -18.86 3.91
CA PHE A 56 19.05 -18.26 2.84
C PHE A 56 19.83 -18.27 1.51
N PHE A 57 19.11 -18.16 0.40
CA PHE A 57 19.72 -18.12 -0.93
C PHE A 57 20.01 -16.68 -1.35
N THR A 58 21.15 -16.52 -2.02
CA THR A 58 21.58 -15.28 -2.68
C THR A 58 21.96 -15.59 -4.12
N VAL A 59 22.24 -14.55 -4.91
CA VAL A 59 22.81 -14.71 -6.26
C VAL A 59 24.13 -15.50 -6.29
N LYS A 60 24.86 -15.57 -5.17
CA LYS A 60 26.11 -16.33 -5.02
C LYS A 60 25.90 -17.74 -4.45
N GLY A 61 24.65 -18.19 -4.30
CA GLY A 61 24.28 -19.47 -3.72
C GLY A 61 23.82 -19.39 -2.25
N ARG A 62 23.83 -20.54 -1.58
CA ARG A 62 23.34 -20.69 -0.20
C ARG A 62 24.30 -20.03 0.80
N THR A 63 23.79 -19.06 1.56
CA THR A 63 24.53 -18.32 2.57
C THR A 63 24.06 -18.72 3.97
N ILE A 64 25.01 -18.90 4.89
CA ILE A 64 24.76 -19.19 6.30
C ILE A 64 25.33 -18.05 7.15
N ARG A 65 24.50 -17.46 8.02
CA ARG A 65 24.86 -16.31 8.87
C ARG A 65 24.22 -16.46 10.24
N LYS A 66 24.98 -16.19 11.31
CA LYS A 66 24.40 -16.08 12.67
C LYS A 66 23.54 -14.83 12.83
N ILE A 67 23.88 -13.75 12.12
CA ILE A 67 23.20 -12.45 12.17
C ILE A 67 23.16 -11.86 10.76
N VAL A 68 22.05 -11.24 10.38
CA VAL A 68 21.91 -10.49 9.13
C VAL A 68 21.54 -9.05 9.44
N ASN A 69 22.37 -8.10 8.97
CA ASN A 69 22.09 -6.67 9.05
C ASN A 69 21.27 -6.26 7.82
N HIS A 70 19.98 -6.03 8.00
CA HIS A 70 19.08 -5.64 6.92
C HIS A 70 19.02 -4.10 6.83
N PRO A 71 19.16 -3.51 5.62
CA PRO A 71 19.18 -2.04 5.45
C PRO A 71 17.82 -1.38 5.73
N GLY A 72 16.76 -2.16 5.92
CA GLY A 72 15.39 -1.68 6.04
C GLY A 72 14.62 -1.82 4.73
N ILE A 73 13.32 -1.58 4.80
CA ILE A 73 12.43 -1.61 3.64
C ILE A 73 12.16 -0.16 3.23
N PRO A 74 12.40 0.24 1.98
CA PRO A 74 12.09 1.59 1.54
C PRO A 74 10.57 1.82 1.49
N ALA A 75 10.14 3.01 1.90
CA ALA A 75 8.74 3.41 1.87
C ALA A 75 8.22 3.56 0.44
N ARG A 76 7.03 3.02 0.18
CA ARG A 76 6.28 3.08 -1.08
C ARG A 76 4.85 3.46 -0.75
N PRO A 77 4.49 4.75 -0.73
CA PRO A 77 3.14 5.19 -0.38
C PRO A 77 2.10 4.62 -1.35
N LEU A 78 1.36 3.63 -0.85
CA LEU A 78 0.33 2.91 -1.60
C LEU A 78 -0.98 3.71 -1.66
N LEU A 79 -1.30 4.43 -0.59
CA LEU A 79 -2.51 5.24 -0.47
C LEU A 79 -2.14 6.73 -0.44
N PRO A 80 -3.03 7.62 -0.91
CA PRO A 80 -2.85 9.05 -0.75
C PRO A 80 -2.84 9.45 0.74
N SER A 81 -2.27 10.62 1.04
CA SER A 81 -2.41 11.20 2.37
C SER A 81 -3.88 11.54 2.65
N LYS A 82 -4.25 11.62 3.94
CA LYS A 82 -5.63 11.96 4.34
C LYS A 82 -6.12 13.26 3.70
N THR A 83 -5.29 14.30 3.70
CA THR A 83 -5.60 15.61 3.11
C THR A 83 -5.80 15.53 1.60
N LEU A 84 -4.95 14.78 0.90
CA LEU A 84 -5.08 14.62 -0.55
C LEU A 84 -6.31 13.77 -0.91
N ALA A 85 -6.60 12.73 -0.11
CA ALA A 85 -7.79 11.91 -0.28
C ALA A 85 -9.08 12.71 -0.10
N SER A 86 -9.17 13.56 0.94
CA SER A 86 -10.35 14.41 1.16
C SER A 86 -10.53 15.43 0.05
N LYS A 87 -9.43 16.04 -0.42
CA LYS A 87 -9.49 17.00 -1.53
C LYS A 87 -10.00 16.34 -2.81
N LEU A 88 -9.45 15.18 -3.17
CA LEU A 88 -9.89 14.43 -4.35
C LEU A 88 -11.37 14.03 -4.24
N ALA A 89 -11.81 13.59 -3.05
CA ALA A 89 -13.21 13.24 -2.83
C ALA A 89 -14.14 14.46 -3.05
N GLN A 90 -13.79 15.61 -2.49
CA GLN A 90 -14.55 16.85 -2.69
C GLN A 90 -14.61 17.24 -4.17
N GLU A 91 -13.45 17.28 -4.84
CA GLU A 91 -13.37 17.60 -6.27
C GLU A 91 -14.22 16.67 -7.13
N THR A 92 -14.24 15.37 -6.82
CA THR A 92 -15.08 14.42 -7.54
C THR A 92 -16.57 14.68 -7.29
N LEU A 93 -16.97 14.96 -6.06
CA LEU A 93 -18.37 15.25 -5.71
C LEU A 93 -18.86 16.52 -6.40
N ASP A 94 -18.04 17.57 -6.40
CA ASP A 94 -18.35 18.85 -7.05
C ASP A 94 -18.50 18.66 -8.57
N ALA A 95 -17.60 17.89 -9.19
CA ALA A 95 -17.67 17.58 -10.61
C ALA A 95 -18.92 16.76 -10.98
N TYR A 96 -19.33 15.81 -10.13
CA TYR A 96 -20.58 15.07 -10.31
C TYR A 96 -21.80 15.98 -10.20
N ALA A 97 -21.84 16.87 -9.20
CA ALA A 97 -22.94 17.81 -9.00
C ALA A 97 -23.09 18.77 -10.20
N GLN A 98 -21.98 19.33 -10.68
CA GLN A 98 -22.00 20.23 -11.83
C GLN A 98 -22.48 19.53 -13.09
N ARG A 99 -22.01 18.30 -13.33
CA ARG A 99 -22.44 17.49 -14.48
C ARG A 99 -23.96 17.26 -14.46
N GLU A 100 -24.53 17.01 -13.29
CA GLU A 100 -25.97 16.81 -13.16
C GLU A 100 -26.76 18.10 -13.46
N ILE A 101 -26.29 19.24 -12.94
CA ILE A 101 -26.88 20.55 -13.25
C ILE A 101 -26.85 20.82 -14.76
N ASP A 102 -25.75 20.53 -15.43
CA ASP A 102 -25.59 20.73 -16.87
C ASP A 102 -26.54 19.83 -17.68
N ILE A 103 -26.74 18.58 -17.24
CA ILE A 103 -27.72 17.66 -17.85
C ILE A 103 -29.14 18.22 -17.70
N LEU A 104 -29.53 18.63 -16.50
CA LEU A 104 -30.85 19.18 -16.21
C LEU A 104 -31.14 20.47 -16.99
N ASN A 105 -30.11 21.32 -17.19
CA ASN A 105 -30.24 22.54 -17.97
C ASN A 105 -30.31 22.27 -19.48
N LYS A 106 -29.80 21.13 -19.95
CA LYS A 106 -29.86 20.72 -21.37
C LYS A 106 -31.20 20.07 -21.73
N GLU A 107 -31.91 19.50 -20.75
CA GLU A 107 -33.24 18.91 -20.92
C GLU A 107 -34.38 19.94 -20.84
N LYS A 108 -34.07 21.20 -20.49
CA LYS A 108 -34.99 22.34 -20.51
C LYS A 108 -34.86 23.15 -21.80
#